data_AF-A0A2I1HW13-F1
#
_entry.id   AF-A0A2I1HW13-F1
#
_cell.length_a   1.000
_cell.length_b   1.000
_cell.length_c   1.000
_cell.angle_alpha   90.00
_cell.angle_beta   90.00
_cell.angle_gamma   90.00
#
_symmetry.space_group_name_H-M   'P 1'
#
loop_
_entity.id
_entity.type
_entity.pdbx_description
1 polymer ?
#
loop_
_entity_poly.entity_id
_entity_poly.type
_entity_poly.pdbx_seq_one_letter_code
_entity_poly.pdbx_strand_id
1 'polypeptide(L)'
;MTIIHSVRSQFDPNLNPVRSKFSPYGQKTITEAKKGRHLIEFAQKFPLPKERKHLLVPGVLAKNADTWIKYVFRKAYGLSGKTLGTDFQDFLAKVRGRTAKTETLKVETVKELFPRYEVLKSSRPLDNKKIIEGIE
;
A
#
# COMPACT_ATOMS: atom_id res chain seq x y z
N MET A 1 19.28 9.96 -31.87
CA MET A 1 18.52 8.92 -31.16
C MET A 1 18.70 9.18 -29.68
N THR A 2 17.78 9.91 -29.05
CA THR A 2 17.98 10.45 -27.70
C THR A 2 17.57 9.42 -26.67
N ILE A 3 18.54 8.91 -25.91
CA ILE A 3 18.30 7.98 -24.81
C ILE A 3 17.69 8.78 -23.66
N ILE A 4 16.42 8.53 -23.38
CA ILE A 4 15.72 9.15 -22.26
C ILE A 4 16.20 8.44 -20.99
N HIS A 5 17.04 9.10 -20.20
CA HIS A 5 17.39 8.62 -18.87
C HIS A 5 16.12 8.53 -18.03
N SER A 6 15.68 7.30 -17.77
CA SER A 6 14.67 7.01 -16.77
C SER A 6 15.19 7.50 -15.43
N VAL A 7 14.63 8.59 -14.92
CA VAL A 7 14.92 9.11 -13.59
C VAL A 7 14.44 8.08 -12.57
N ARG A 8 15.31 7.12 -12.26
CA ARG A 8 15.14 6.22 -11.13
C ARG A 8 15.39 7.10 -9.90
N SER A 9 14.32 7.55 -9.26
CA SER A 9 14.37 8.26 -7.97
C SER A 9 15.20 7.40 -7.01
N GLN A 10 16.46 7.78 -6.83
CA GLN A 10 17.38 7.14 -5.91
C GLN A 10 16.79 7.29 -4.51
N PHE A 11 16.45 6.16 -3.90
CA PHE A 11 15.98 6.16 -2.52
C PHE A 11 17.17 6.54 -1.64
N ASP A 12 17.20 7.79 -1.19
CA ASP A 12 18.15 8.27 -0.19
C ASP A 12 17.65 7.84 1.20
N PRO A 13 18.36 6.93 1.89
CA PRO A 13 17.97 6.47 3.23
C PRO A 13 18.18 7.52 4.33
N ASN A 14 18.89 8.63 4.04
CA ASN A 14 19.26 9.68 5.01
C ASN A 14 18.40 10.94 4.92
N LEU A 15 17.64 11.15 3.84
CA LEU A 15 16.52 12.10 3.86
C LEU A 15 15.49 11.56 4.83
N ASN A 16 15.37 12.09 6.05
CA ASN A 16 14.41 11.62 7.05
C ASN A 16 12.97 12.02 6.62
N PRO A 17 12.20 11.17 5.92
CA PRO A 17 10.98 11.58 5.26
C PRO A 17 9.85 11.00 6.08
N VAL A 18 9.54 11.56 7.26
CA VAL A 18 8.48 11.11 8.20
C VAL A 18 8.18 9.62 8.02
N ARG A 19 9.11 8.78 8.50
CA ARG A 19 9.21 7.33 8.25
C ARG A 19 7.86 6.70 7.85
N SER A 20 7.76 6.24 6.60
CA SER A 20 6.57 5.58 6.03
C SER A 20 5.95 4.62 7.05
N LYS A 21 4.64 4.75 7.29
CA LYS A 21 3.91 3.84 8.18
C LYS A 21 3.88 2.41 7.65
N PHE A 22 4.16 2.22 6.36
CA PHE A 22 4.25 0.92 5.71
C PHE A 22 5.68 0.37 5.73
N SER A 23 5.78 -0.93 6.02
CA SER A 23 7.01 -1.72 5.81
C SER A 23 7.39 -1.73 4.33
N PRO A 24 8.62 -2.09 3.94
CA PRO A 24 9.00 -2.20 2.54
C PRO A 24 8.04 -3.07 1.72
N TYR A 25 7.55 -4.16 2.32
CA TYR A 25 6.51 -5.00 1.74
C TYR A 25 5.20 -4.24 1.50
N GLY A 26 4.66 -3.57 2.53
CA GLY A 26 3.43 -2.80 2.39
C GLY A 26 3.54 -1.63 1.39
N GLN A 27 4.71 -1.00 1.28
CA GLN A 27 4.96 0.05 0.28
C GLN A 27 4.88 -0.51 -1.15
N LYS A 28 5.46 -1.69 -1.39
CA LYS A 28 5.35 -2.39 -2.68
C LYS A 28 3.89 -2.74 -2.98
N THR A 29 3.15 -3.27 -2.01
CA THR A 29 1.74 -3.62 -2.20
C THR A 29 0.88 -2.42 -2.61
N ILE A 30 1.09 -1.26 -2.00
CA ILE A 30 0.37 -0.03 -2.36
C ILE A 30 0.72 0.45 -3.77
N THR A 31 2.01 0.35 -4.12
CA THR A 31 2.48 0.73 -5.45
C THR A 31 1.81 -0.12 -6.53
N GLU A 32 1.75 -1.43 -6.32
CA GLU A 32 1.10 -2.36 -7.24
C GLU A 32 -0.42 -2.16 -7.29
N ALA A 33 -1.08 -1.94 -6.14
CA ALA A 33 -2.51 -1.62 -6.10
C ALA A 33 -2.82 -0.33 -6.87
N LYS A 34 -1.97 0.70 -6.77
CA LYS A 34 -2.12 1.95 -7.52
C LYS A 34 -1.94 1.73 -9.03
N LYS A 35 -0.89 1.02 -9.45
CA LYS A 35 -0.64 0.70 -10.87
C LYS A 35 -1.78 -0.12 -11.48
N GLY A 36 -2.29 -1.11 -10.75
CA GLY A 36 -3.41 -1.96 -11.16
C GLY A 36 -4.79 -1.29 -11.05
N ARG A 37 -4.86 0.00 -10.67
CA ARG A 37 -6.13 0.72 -10.43
C ARG A 37 -7.04 0.06 -9.38
N HIS A 38 -6.46 -0.70 -8.45
CA HIS A 38 -7.15 -1.40 -7.36
C HIS A 38 -7.01 -0.70 -5.99
N LEU A 39 -6.60 0.56 -5.98
CA LEU A 39 -6.31 1.27 -4.73
C LEU A 39 -7.56 1.46 -3.84
N ILE A 40 -8.74 1.57 -4.45
CA ILE A 40 -10.03 1.70 -3.74
C ILE A 40 -10.38 0.38 -3.06
N GLU A 41 -10.30 -0.74 -3.78
CA GLU A 41 -10.43 -2.10 -3.27
C GLU A 41 -9.46 -2.33 -2.11
N PHE A 42 -8.23 -1.85 -2.26
CA PHE A 42 -7.18 -2.05 -1.29
C PHE A 42 -7.43 -1.27 0.03
N ALA A 43 -7.95 -0.05 -0.11
CA ALA A 43 -8.36 0.73 1.05
C ALA A 43 -9.62 0.16 1.72
N GLN A 44 -10.50 -0.49 0.95
CA GLN A 44 -11.80 -0.97 1.42
C GLN A 44 -11.78 -2.41 1.97
N LYS A 45 -11.46 -3.37 1.10
CA LYS A 45 -11.70 -4.81 1.28
C LYS A 45 -10.44 -5.59 1.65
N PHE A 46 -9.30 -5.27 1.04
CA PHE A 46 -8.05 -6.05 1.17
C PHE A 46 -6.85 -5.17 1.45
N PRO A 47 -6.02 -5.45 2.46
CA PRO A 47 -6.03 -6.60 3.34
C PRO A 47 -7.13 -6.52 4.41
N LEU A 48 -7.50 -7.68 4.95
CA LEU A 48 -8.44 -7.76 6.06
C LEU A 48 -7.90 -6.95 7.25
N PRO A 49 -8.78 -6.46 8.16
CA PRO A 49 -8.36 -5.67 9.31
C PRO A 49 -7.20 -6.31 10.11
N LYS A 50 -7.24 -7.63 10.29
CA LYS A 50 -6.22 -8.41 11.01
C LYS A 50 -4.89 -8.50 10.26
N GLU A 51 -4.91 -8.39 8.95
CA GLU A 51 -3.75 -8.54 8.06
C GLU A 51 -3.01 -7.22 7.81
N ARG A 52 -3.70 -6.08 7.99
CA ARG A 52 -3.13 -4.73 7.83
C ARG A 52 -1.83 -4.54 8.60
N LYS A 53 -1.71 -5.13 9.79
CA LYS A 53 -0.51 -5.06 10.64
C LYS A 53 0.75 -5.58 9.95
N HIS A 54 0.65 -6.56 9.04
CA HIS A 54 1.79 -7.12 8.31
C HIS A 54 2.31 -6.20 7.20
N LEU A 55 1.49 -5.23 6.79
CA LEU A 55 1.88 -4.22 5.80
C LEU A 55 2.49 -2.98 6.47
N LEU A 56 2.33 -2.84 7.79
CA LEU A 56 2.79 -1.69 8.56
C LEU A 56 4.16 -1.98 9.19
N VAL A 57 4.88 -0.93 9.56
CA VAL A 57 6.09 -1.07 10.38
C VAL A 57 5.72 -1.55 11.79
N PRO A 58 6.58 -2.31 12.49
CA PRO A 58 6.33 -2.74 13.87
C PRO A 58 5.94 -1.58 14.78
N GLY A 59 4.94 -1.79 15.64
CA GLY A 59 4.40 -0.78 16.56
C GLY A 59 3.38 0.19 15.93
N VAL A 60 3.18 0.19 14.61
CA VAL A 60 2.14 1.01 13.97
C VAL A 60 0.86 0.20 13.77
N LEU A 61 -0.27 0.79 14.19
CA LEU A 61 -1.58 0.19 14.08
C LEU A 61 -2.54 1.11 13.30
N ALA A 62 -3.34 0.50 12.43
CA ALA A 62 -4.50 1.14 11.84
C ALA A 62 -5.74 0.76 12.69
N LYS A 63 -6.02 1.57 13.73
CA LYS A 63 -7.05 1.27 14.75
C LYS A 63 -8.47 1.11 14.20
N ASN A 64 -8.75 1.72 13.06
CA ASN A 64 -10.04 1.64 12.37
C ASN A 64 -9.86 1.77 10.85
N ALA A 65 -10.95 1.58 10.10
CA ALA A 65 -10.94 1.69 8.65
C ALA A 65 -10.51 3.09 8.17
N ASP A 66 -10.97 4.17 8.80
CA ASP A 66 -10.58 5.52 8.39
C ASP A 66 -9.07 5.76 8.54
N THR A 67 -8.46 5.25 9.62
CA THR A 67 -7.00 5.33 9.82
C THR A 67 -6.26 4.54 8.73
N TRP A 68 -6.77 3.36 8.38
CA TRP A 68 -6.22 2.56 7.28
C TRP A 68 -6.28 3.31 5.95
N ILE A 69 -7.46 3.81 5.59
CA ILE A 69 -7.70 4.56 4.34
C ILE A 69 -6.76 5.77 4.27
N LYS A 70 -6.58 6.50 5.37
CA LYS A 70 -5.64 7.63 5.46
C LYS A 70 -4.19 7.22 5.22
N TYR A 71 -3.75 6.08 5.77
CA TYR A 71 -2.40 5.58 5.54
C TYR A 71 -2.20 5.20 4.08
N VAL A 72 -3.13 4.43 3.51
CA VAL A 72 -3.10 4.01 2.10
C VAL A 72 -3.03 5.21 1.17
N PHE A 73 -3.93 6.19 1.37
CA PHE A 73 -3.97 7.41 0.55
C PHE A 73 -2.65 8.18 0.64
N ARG A 74 -2.18 8.50 1.85
CA ARG A 74 -0.91 9.21 2.02
C ARG A 74 0.24 8.52 1.32
N LYS A 75 0.35 7.20 1.49
CA LYS A 75 1.45 6.46 0.87
C LYS A 75 1.32 6.40 -0.65
N ALA A 76 0.12 6.21 -1.18
CA ALA A 76 -0.11 6.13 -2.62
C ALA A 76 0.16 7.45 -3.35
N TYR A 77 -0.08 8.58 -2.69
CA TYR A 77 0.09 9.93 -3.26
C TYR A 77 1.34 10.66 -2.76
N GLY A 78 2.21 9.99 -1.97
CA GLY A 78 3.47 10.58 -1.51
C GLY A 78 3.31 11.72 -0.50
N LEU A 79 2.20 11.75 0.25
CA LEU A 79 1.89 12.84 1.18
C LEU A 79 2.53 12.58 2.56
N SER A 80 3.35 13.52 3.01
CA SER A 80 3.96 13.53 4.36
C SER A 80 3.27 14.49 5.33
N GLY A 81 2.36 15.35 4.85
CA GLY A 81 1.68 16.39 5.62
C GLY A 81 0.44 15.95 6.43
N LYS A 82 0.00 16.84 7.33
CA LYS A 82 -1.22 16.66 8.14
C LYS A 82 -2.50 16.83 7.32
N THR A 83 -2.49 17.73 6.35
CA THR A 83 -3.62 18.01 5.44
C THR A 83 -3.74 16.92 4.37
N LEU A 84 -4.98 16.53 4.09
CA LEU A 84 -5.31 15.50 3.11
C LEU A 84 -6.03 16.05 1.87
N GLY A 85 -6.47 17.31 1.91
CA GLY A 85 -7.10 17.99 0.78
C GLY A 85 -8.48 17.44 0.38
N THR A 86 -9.04 18.02 -0.68
CA THR A 86 -10.30 17.61 -1.33
C THR A 86 -10.19 16.24 -2.01
N ASP A 87 -9.04 15.92 -2.58
CA ASP A 87 -8.77 14.62 -3.23
C ASP A 87 -8.97 13.43 -2.29
N PHE A 88 -8.71 13.62 -1.00
CA PHE A 88 -8.98 12.60 0.00
C PHE A 88 -10.48 12.39 0.22
N GLN A 89 -11.30 13.44 0.16
CA GLN A 89 -12.75 13.30 0.29
C GLN A 89 -13.34 12.53 -0.90
N ASP A 90 -12.87 12.81 -2.12
CA ASP A 90 -13.25 12.06 -3.31
C ASP A 90 -12.83 10.59 -3.21
N PHE A 91 -11.60 10.34 -2.74
CA PHE A 91 -11.11 9.00 -2.49
C PHE A 91 -11.96 8.27 -1.43
N LEU A 92 -12.26 8.95 -0.31
CA LEU A 92 -13.07 8.41 0.77
C LEU A 92 -14.49 8.11 0.31
N ALA A 93 -15.09 8.99 -0.50
CA ALA A 93 -16.40 8.79 -1.10
C ALA A 93 -16.42 7.57 -2.02
N LYS A 94 -15.35 7.33 -2.80
CA LYS A 94 -15.22 6.11 -3.64
C LYS A 94 -15.06 4.85 -2.79
N VAL A 95 -14.25 4.90 -1.74
CA VAL A 95 -14.05 3.78 -0.80
C VAL A 95 -15.34 3.42 -0.05
N ARG A 96 -16.14 4.42 0.34
CA ARG A 96 -17.42 4.23 1.05
C ARG A 96 -18.59 3.96 0.11
N GLY A 97 -18.64 4.59 -1.05
CA GLY A 97 -19.73 4.50 -2.03
C GLY A 97 -19.79 3.13 -2.71
N ARG A 98 -18.68 2.41 -2.79
CA ARG A 98 -18.65 1.02 -3.28
C ARG A 98 -19.30 0.00 -2.34
N THR A 99 -19.82 0.45 -1.21
CA THR A 99 -20.67 -0.35 -0.33
C THR A 99 -22.12 -0.39 -0.84
N ALA A 100 -22.53 0.56 -1.69
CA ALA A 100 -23.92 0.71 -2.17
C ALA A 100 -24.15 0.16 -3.59
N LYS A 101 -23.13 0.12 -4.45
CA LYS A 101 -23.23 -0.51 -5.78
C LYS A 101 -22.59 -1.90 -5.75
N THR A 102 -23.44 -2.91 -5.56
CA THR A 102 -23.22 -4.29 -6.02
C THR A 102 -23.19 -4.29 -7.55
N GLU A 103 -22.25 -3.58 -8.17
CA GLU A 103 -21.79 -3.96 -9.50
C GLU A 103 -20.84 -5.12 -9.25
N THR A 104 -21.38 -6.33 -9.46
CA THR A 104 -20.71 -7.55 -9.92
C THR A 104 -19.24 -7.29 -10.25
N LEU A 105 -18.40 -7.22 -9.22
CA LEU A 105 -16.96 -7.26 -9.41
C LEU A 105 -16.74 -8.63 -10.00
N LYS A 106 -16.35 -8.71 -11.29
CA LYS A 106 -16.10 -9.98 -11.97
C LYS A 106 -15.33 -10.86 -10.99
N VAL A 107 -15.96 -11.96 -10.59
CA VAL A 107 -15.42 -12.89 -9.59
C VAL A 107 -14.01 -13.34 -10.00
N GLU A 108 -13.69 -13.30 -11.29
CA GLU A 108 -12.35 -13.44 -11.88
C GLU A 108 -11.30 -12.51 -11.25
N THR A 109 -11.56 -11.21 -11.09
CA THR A 109 -10.57 -10.26 -10.55
C THR A 109 -10.33 -10.50 -9.05
N VAL A 110 -11.36 -10.86 -8.28
CA VAL A 110 -11.20 -11.22 -6.85
C VAL A 110 -10.46 -12.55 -6.70
N LYS A 111 -10.83 -13.55 -7.51
CA LYS A 111 -10.18 -14.87 -7.54
C LYS A 111 -8.75 -14.80 -8.04
N GLU A 112 -8.33 -13.77 -8.77
CA GLU A 112 -6.93 -13.58 -9.20
C GLU A 112 -6.13 -12.75 -8.18
N LEU A 113 -6.77 -11.78 -7.51
CA LEU A 113 -6.12 -10.95 -6.48
C LEU A 113 -5.80 -11.74 -5.21
N PHE A 114 -6.66 -12.66 -4.78
CA PHE A 114 -6.44 -13.45 -3.56
C PHE A 114 -5.22 -14.39 -3.69
N PRO A 115 -5.07 -15.19 -4.77
CA PRO A 115 -3.88 -16.00 -5.00
C PRO A 115 -2.64 -15.16 -5.26
N ARG A 116 -2.73 -14.00 -5.93
CA ARG A 116 -1.56 -13.11 -6.06
C ARG A 116 -1.11 -12.57 -4.70
N TYR A 117 -2.04 -12.25 -3.81
CA TYR A 117 -1.73 -11.83 -2.45
C TYR A 117 -1.14 -12.98 -1.61
N GLU A 118 -1.70 -14.18 -1.70
CA GLU A 118 -1.19 -15.39 -1.03
C GLU A 118 0.17 -15.85 -1.59
N VAL A 119 0.37 -15.79 -2.92
CA VAL A 119 1.67 -16.03 -3.57
C VAL A 119 2.69 -14.99 -3.12
N LEU A 120 2.31 -13.72 -2.99
CA LEU A 120 3.18 -12.69 -2.44
C LEU A 120 3.52 -12.96 -0.96
N LYS A 121 2.58 -13.42 -0.13
CA LYS A 121 2.83 -13.83 1.26
C LYS A 121 3.77 -15.05 1.33
N SER A 122 3.53 -16.06 0.49
CA SER A 122 4.30 -17.30 0.48
C SER A 122 5.69 -17.14 -0.15
N SER A 123 5.90 -16.10 -0.96
CA SER A 123 7.16 -15.92 -1.69
C SER A 123 8.35 -15.58 -0.79
N ARG A 124 8.16 -15.17 0.48
CA ARG A 124 9.24 -15.01 1.48
C ARG A 124 8.71 -15.11 2.92
N PRO A 125 9.15 -16.07 3.76
CA PRO A 125 9.38 -15.72 5.16
C PRO A 125 10.55 -14.74 5.12
N LEU A 126 10.32 -13.47 5.47
CA LEU A 126 11.43 -12.56 5.70
C LEU A 126 12.18 -13.12 6.91
N ASP A 127 13.25 -13.86 6.64
CA ASP A 127 14.17 -14.25 7.68
C ASP A 127 14.83 -12.96 8.15
N ASN A 128 14.30 -12.40 9.23
CA ASN A 128 14.74 -11.15 9.83
C ASN A 128 16.20 -11.23 10.34
N LYS A 129 16.88 -12.37 10.15
CA LYS A 129 18.25 -12.63 10.60
C LYS A 129 19.35 -12.30 9.58
N LYS A 130 19.06 -11.97 8.32
CA LYS A 130 20.10 -11.68 7.30
C LYS A 130 20.18 -10.23 6.81
N ILE A 131 19.89 -9.26 7.67
CA ILE A 131 20.17 -7.82 7.38
C ILE A 131 21.42 -7.33 8.16
N ILE A 132 22.08 -8.21 8.92
CA ILE A 132 23.33 -7.90 9.64
C ILE A 132 24.43 -8.82 9.14
N GLU A 133 24.84 -8.66 7.89
CA GLU A 133 26.17 -9.08 7.40
C GLU A 133 26.31 -8.54 5.98
N GLY A 134 27.25 -7.60 5.79
CA GLY A 134 27.40 -6.86 4.55
C GLY A 134 27.54 -5.36 4.74
N ILE A 135 28.16 -4.93 5.84
CA ILE A 135 28.95 -3.70 5.87
C ILE A 135 30.29 -4.11 6.49
N GLU A 136 31.17 -4.68 5.67
CA GLU A 136 32.60 -4.38 5.62
C GLU A 136 33.12 -4.74 4.23
#